data_AF-A0A1A8HJ93-F1
#
_entry.id   AF-A0A1A8HJ93-F1
#
_cell.length_a   1.000
_cell.length_b   1.000
_cell.length_c   1.000
_cell.angle_alpha   90.00
_cell.angle_beta   90.00
_cell.angle_gamma   90.00
#
_symmetry.space_group_name_H-M   'P 1'
#
loop_
_entity.id
_entity.type
_entity.pdbx_description
1 polymer ?
#
loop_
_entity_poly.entity_id
_entity_poly.type
_entity_poly.pdbx_seq_one_letter_code
_entity_poly.pdbx_strand_id
1 'polypeptide(L)'
;EKVAFVSGGRDKRGGPILTFPARSNHDRIKHEDLRRLVTYLSTVPSEDVCKRGFTVIIDMRGSKWELIKPLLKTLQEFFPAEICVALIIKPDNFWQKQKTNFGSAKFSFETSMVSVEGLAKLVDPSQLTEDFEGSLDYNHEEWMELRVSLEEFMASAVHLLSRLEDLQELLSKKEFPADVEGSRRLIEEHTQLKKKVLKAPVEELDGEGQRLLQCIRSSDGFSGRNCISGSADFQSLVPKVA
;
A
#
# COMPACT_ATOMS: atom_id res chain seq x y z
N GLU A 1 0.37 -15.48 -6.83
CA GLU A 1 -0.59 -16.00 -5.81
C GLU A 1 -0.76 -14.93 -4.75
N LYS A 2 -2.01 -14.60 -4.37
CA LYS A 2 -2.30 -13.51 -3.43
C LYS A 2 -1.95 -13.93 -2.00
N VAL A 3 -0.89 -13.37 -1.40
CA VAL A 3 -0.50 -13.70 -0.01
C VAL A 3 -1.35 -12.93 1.00
N ALA A 4 -1.42 -11.62 0.81
CA ALA A 4 -2.19 -10.68 1.59
C ALA A 4 -2.44 -9.43 0.73
N PHE A 5 -3.48 -8.67 1.03
CA PHE A 5 -3.78 -7.43 0.32
C PHE A 5 -4.62 -6.45 1.13
N VAL A 6 -4.58 -5.19 0.72
CA VAL A 6 -5.50 -4.14 1.17
C VAL A 6 -6.32 -3.74 -0.05
N SER A 7 -7.60 -4.13 -0.07
CA SER A 7 -8.51 -3.85 -1.18
C SER A 7 -9.06 -2.42 -1.15
N GLY A 8 -8.76 -1.67 -0.10
CA GLY A 8 -9.31 -0.36 0.27
C GLY A 8 -10.75 -0.36 0.78
N GLY A 9 -11.29 -1.55 1.07
CA GLY A 9 -12.43 -1.68 1.97
C GLY A 9 -12.15 -1.11 3.36
N ARG A 10 -13.23 -0.70 4.04
CA ARG A 10 -13.21 -0.12 5.38
C ARG A 10 -14.13 -0.88 6.34
N ASP A 11 -13.71 -1.00 7.58
CA ASP A 11 -14.61 -1.45 8.64
C ASP A 11 -15.61 -0.33 9.04
N LYS A 12 -16.54 -0.63 9.95
CA LYS A 12 -17.56 0.33 10.42
C LYS A 12 -17.00 1.59 11.08
N ARG A 13 -15.73 1.58 11.48
CA ARG A 13 -15.02 2.71 12.11
C ARG A 13 -14.31 3.57 11.05
N GLY A 14 -14.32 3.11 9.79
CA GLY A 14 -13.51 3.66 8.71
C GLY A 14 -12.06 3.17 8.75
N GLY A 15 -11.74 2.15 9.55
CA GLY A 15 -10.41 1.57 9.62
C GLY A 15 -10.09 0.70 8.41
N PRO A 16 -8.81 0.59 8.00
CA PRO A 16 -8.40 -0.18 6.84
C PRO A 16 -8.53 -1.68 7.08
N ILE A 17 -8.80 -2.44 6.01
CA ILE A 17 -8.91 -3.89 6.05
C ILE A 17 -7.69 -4.53 5.39
N LEU A 18 -6.92 -5.30 6.17
CA LEU A 18 -5.87 -6.18 5.65
C LEU A 18 -6.40 -7.60 5.54
N THR A 19 -6.34 -8.19 4.36
CA THR A 19 -6.89 -9.51 4.08
C THR A 19 -5.80 -10.53 3.79
N PHE A 20 -5.85 -11.68 4.45
CA PHE A 20 -5.15 -12.91 4.09
C PHE A 20 -6.17 -13.91 3.52
N PRO A 21 -6.20 -14.15 2.20
CA PRO A 21 -7.18 -15.03 1.58
C PRO A 21 -6.93 -16.51 1.89
N ALA A 22 -7.90 -17.36 1.56
CA ALA A 22 -7.83 -18.80 1.80
C ALA A 22 -6.66 -19.42 1.03
N ARG A 23 -5.75 -20.08 1.74
CA ARG A 23 -4.59 -20.74 1.15
C ARG A 23 -4.25 -22.04 1.87
N SER A 24 -3.70 -22.99 1.12
CA SER A 24 -3.26 -24.29 1.65
C SER A 24 -1.76 -24.35 1.95
N ASN A 25 -1.01 -23.31 1.58
CA ASN A 25 0.45 -23.28 1.54
C ASN A 25 1.06 -22.11 2.35
N HIS A 26 0.40 -21.68 3.44
CA HIS A 26 0.86 -20.58 4.31
C HIS A 26 2.29 -20.80 4.85
N ASP A 27 2.70 -22.05 5.02
CA ASP A 27 4.04 -22.47 5.49
C ASP A 27 5.16 -22.19 4.48
N ARG A 28 4.85 -21.98 3.20
CA ARG A 28 5.86 -21.71 2.16
C ARG A 28 6.43 -20.30 2.22
N ILE A 29 5.77 -19.37 2.92
CA ILE A 29 6.21 -17.99 3.02
C ILE A 29 7.25 -17.89 4.12
N LYS A 30 8.44 -17.41 3.78
CA LYS A 30 9.46 -17.15 4.78
C LYS A 30 9.00 -16.03 5.70
N HIS A 31 9.32 -16.15 6.98
CA HIS A 31 8.94 -15.18 8.00
C HIS A 31 9.40 -13.75 7.68
N GLU A 32 10.60 -13.59 7.11
CA GLU A 32 11.11 -12.28 6.67
C GLU A 32 10.31 -11.68 5.50
N ASP A 33 9.90 -12.49 4.54
CA ASP A 33 9.11 -12.03 3.39
C ASP A 33 7.70 -11.62 3.84
N LEU A 34 7.10 -12.39 4.76
CA LEU A 34 5.84 -12.04 5.39
C LEU A 34 5.95 -10.71 6.16
N ARG A 35 7.02 -10.54 6.95
CA ARG A 35 7.29 -9.28 7.66
C ARG A 35 7.36 -8.11 6.68
N ARG A 36 8.18 -8.21 5.63
CA ARG A 36 8.32 -7.15 4.61
C ARG A 36 6.98 -6.82 3.96
N LEU A 37 6.19 -7.84 3.62
CA LEU A 37 4.88 -7.68 3.01
C LEU A 37 3.92 -6.92 3.94
N VAL A 38 3.80 -7.32 5.20
CA VAL A 38 2.83 -6.67 6.11
C VAL A 38 3.28 -5.27 6.51
N THR A 39 4.60 -5.04 6.64
CA THR A 39 5.14 -3.69 6.81
C THR A 39 4.81 -2.81 5.60
N TYR A 40 5.00 -3.32 4.39
CA TYR A 40 4.65 -2.58 3.18
C TYR A 40 3.14 -2.29 3.08
N LEU A 41 2.29 -3.31 3.24
CA LEU A 41 0.83 -3.14 3.13
C LEU A 41 0.26 -2.19 4.20
N SER A 42 0.92 -2.07 5.35
CA SER A 42 0.51 -1.12 6.39
C SER A 42 0.71 0.36 6.01
N THR A 43 1.56 0.65 5.02
CA THR A 43 1.81 2.03 4.54
C THR A 43 0.93 2.42 3.36
N VAL A 44 0.13 1.48 2.84
CA VAL A 44 -0.75 1.73 1.68
C VAL A 44 -1.91 2.67 2.03
N PRO A 45 -2.67 2.46 3.13
CA PRO A 45 -3.68 3.44 3.52
C PRO A 45 -3.04 4.73 4.02
N SER A 46 -3.78 5.83 3.92
CA SER A 46 -3.31 7.11 4.48
C SER A 46 -3.11 7.04 5.99
N GLU A 47 -2.25 7.92 6.50
CA GLU A 47 -1.96 8.00 7.92
C GLU A 47 -3.23 8.17 8.77
N ASP A 48 -4.18 9.00 8.32
CA ASP A 48 -5.45 9.23 9.02
C ASP A 48 -6.40 8.03 9.00
N VAL A 49 -6.29 7.17 7.99
CA VAL A 49 -7.00 5.90 7.95
C VAL A 49 -6.32 4.90 8.89
N CYS A 50 -4.98 4.80 8.84
CA CYS A 50 -4.20 3.93 9.72
C CYS A 50 -4.39 4.23 11.22
N LYS A 51 -4.59 5.50 11.60
CA LYS A 51 -4.89 5.92 12.99
C LYS A 51 -6.17 5.31 13.57
N ARG A 52 -7.07 4.79 12.74
CA ARG A 52 -8.30 4.09 13.17
C ARG A 52 -8.06 2.63 13.52
N GLY A 53 -6.85 2.13 13.23
CA GLY A 53 -6.41 0.77 13.42
C GLY A 53 -7.02 -0.23 12.44
N PHE A 54 -6.24 -1.25 12.11
CA PHE A 54 -6.58 -2.24 11.11
C PHE A 54 -7.59 -3.25 11.65
N THR A 55 -8.53 -3.62 10.79
CA THR A 55 -9.22 -4.91 10.87
C THR A 55 -8.48 -5.89 9.98
N VAL A 56 -8.00 -7.00 10.56
CA VAL A 56 -7.31 -8.05 9.82
C VAL A 56 -8.28 -9.20 9.57
N ILE A 57 -8.52 -9.55 8.31
CA ILE A 57 -9.31 -10.73 7.93
C ILE A 57 -8.35 -11.84 7.57
N ILE A 58 -8.48 -13.00 8.20
CA ILE A 58 -7.68 -14.19 7.89
C ILE A 58 -8.60 -15.33 7.53
N ASP A 59 -8.55 -15.75 6.27
CA ASP A 59 -9.34 -16.85 5.80
C ASP A 59 -8.63 -18.19 6.02
N MET A 60 -9.10 -18.95 7.03
CA MET A 60 -8.57 -20.26 7.37
C MET A 60 -9.33 -21.39 6.65
N ARG A 61 -10.27 -21.10 5.74
CA ARG A 61 -10.92 -22.15 4.93
C ARG A 61 -9.85 -22.89 4.12
N GLY A 62 -9.87 -24.22 4.19
CA GLY A 62 -8.84 -25.07 3.56
C GLY A 62 -7.48 -25.12 4.28
N SER A 63 -7.34 -24.46 5.44
CA SER A 63 -6.10 -24.38 6.22
C SER A 63 -6.25 -25.00 7.63
N LYS A 64 -5.18 -24.92 8.44
CA LYS A 64 -5.13 -25.40 9.83
C LYS A 64 -4.68 -24.28 10.76
N TRP A 65 -5.19 -24.29 12.00
CA TRP A 65 -4.81 -23.31 13.03
C TRP A 65 -3.29 -23.18 13.24
N GLU A 66 -2.57 -24.30 13.21
CA GLU A 66 -1.09 -24.31 13.37
C GLU A 66 -0.36 -23.53 12.27
N LEU A 67 -0.99 -23.29 11.12
CA LEU A 67 -0.45 -22.47 10.04
C LEU A 67 -0.83 -20.98 10.19
N ILE A 68 -1.94 -20.68 10.87
CA ILE A 68 -2.41 -19.31 11.12
C ILE A 68 -1.74 -18.69 12.36
N LYS A 69 -1.47 -19.50 13.39
CA LYS A 69 -0.85 -19.02 14.64
C LYS A 69 0.50 -18.32 14.41
N PRO A 70 1.43 -18.82 13.56
CA PRO A 70 2.65 -18.09 13.22
C PRO A 70 2.38 -16.74 12.55
N LEU A 71 1.42 -16.67 11.62
CA LEU A 71 1.02 -15.41 10.99
C LEU A 71 0.56 -14.37 12.02
N LEU A 72 -0.31 -14.77 12.96
CA LEU A 72 -0.77 -13.87 14.04
C LEU A 72 0.38 -13.40 14.94
N LYS A 73 1.38 -14.25 15.20
CA LYS A 73 2.59 -13.84 15.94
C LYS A 73 3.40 -12.81 15.17
N THR A 74 3.60 -13.01 13.86
CA THR A 74 4.31 -12.05 13.01
C THR A 74 3.59 -10.69 12.99
N LEU A 75 2.26 -10.69 12.91
CA LEU A 75 1.46 -9.46 12.99
C LEU A 75 1.65 -8.76 14.34
N GLN A 76 1.60 -9.49 15.46
CA GLN A 76 1.83 -8.90 16.77
C GLN A 76 3.23 -8.29 16.94
N GLU A 77 4.26 -8.95 16.41
CA GLU A 77 5.66 -8.57 16.63
C GLU A 77 6.12 -7.45 15.67
N PHE A 78 5.59 -7.40 14.46
CA PHE A 78 6.15 -6.56 13.38
C PHE A 78 5.15 -5.67 12.66
N PHE A 79 3.85 -5.79 12.90
CA PHE A 79 2.89 -4.90 12.24
C PHE A 79 3.05 -3.48 12.82
N PRO A 80 3.38 -2.48 11.99
CA PRO A 80 3.79 -1.16 12.50
C PRO A 80 2.60 -0.26 12.86
N ALA A 81 1.37 -0.68 12.54
CA ALA A 81 0.14 0.02 12.85
C ALA A 81 -0.67 -0.73 13.93
N GLU A 82 -1.65 -0.05 14.53
CA GLU A 82 -2.57 -0.70 15.46
C GLU A 82 -3.40 -1.76 14.72
N ILE A 83 -3.50 -2.96 15.30
CA ILE A 83 -4.49 -3.97 14.91
C ILE A 83 -5.57 -3.94 15.98
N CYS A 84 -6.79 -3.59 15.60
CA CYS A 84 -7.88 -3.57 16.56
C CYS A 84 -8.49 -4.95 16.73
N VAL A 85 -8.72 -5.66 15.61
CA VAL A 85 -9.28 -7.00 15.62
C VAL A 85 -8.76 -7.83 14.46
N ALA A 86 -8.48 -9.11 14.73
CA ALA A 86 -8.27 -10.13 13.72
C ALA A 86 -9.50 -11.05 13.65
N LEU A 87 -10.21 -10.99 12.52
CA LEU A 87 -11.37 -11.81 12.18
C LEU A 87 -10.90 -13.04 11.40
N ILE A 88 -10.95 -14.21 12.04
CA ILE A 88 -10.47 -15.46 11.48
C ILE A 88 -11.66 -16.25 10.95
N ILE A 89 -11.76 -16.39 9.63
CA ILE A 89 -12.83 -17.15 8.99
C ILE A 89 -12.55 -18.63 9.14
N LYS A 90 -13.45 -19.32 9.82
CA LYS A 90 -13.35 -20.76 10.09
C LYS A 90 -13.99 -21.58 8.95
N PRO A 91 -13.55 -22.83 8.71
CA PRO A 91 -14.29 -23.79 7.90
C PRO A 91 -15.70 -24.08 8.45
N ASP A 92 -16.68 -24.43 7.60
CA ASP A 92 -18.08 -24.62 8.01
C ASP A 92 -18.24 -25.70 9.11
N ASN A 93 -17.53 -26.81 8.97
CA ASN A 93 -17.56 -27.94 9.90
C ASN A 93 -16.60 -27.81 11.10
N PHE A 94 -16.03 -26.61 11.32
CA PHE A 94 -15.00 -26.40 12.33
C PHE A 94 -15.47 -26.70 13.75
N TRP A 95 -16.71 -26.34 14.12
CA TRP A 95 -17.27 -26.59 15.46
C TRP A 95 -17.70 -28.04 15.69
N GLN A 96 -17.91 -28.81 14.61
CA GLN A 96 -18.34 -30.21 14.70
C GLN A 96 -17.15 -31.16 14.92
N LYS A 97 -15.94 -30.74 14.54
CA LYS A 97 -14.70 -31.47 14.84
C LYS A 97 -14.20 -31.03 16.21
N GLN A 98 -14.00 -32.00 17.12
CA GLN A 98 -13.43 -31.93 18.48
C GLN A 98 -12.81 -30.59 18.87
N LYS A 99 -13.22 -30.04 20.03
CA LYS A 99 -12.68 -28.83 20.71
C LYS A 99 -11.25 -28.52 20.26
N THR A 100 -11.11 -27.72 19.20
CA THR A 100 -9.83 -27.15 18.84
C THR A 100 -9.48 -26.20 19.97
N ASN A 101 -8.60 -26.64 20.86
CA ASN A 101 -8.02 -25.79 21.88
C ASN A 101 -7.33 -24.65 21.13
N PHE A 102 -7.99 -23.48 21.08
CA PHE A 102 -7.37 -22.21 20.77
C PHE A 102 -6.31 -21.99 21.84
N GLY A 103 -5.14 -22.60 21.63
CA GLY A 103 -4.20 -22.84 22.71
C GLY A 103 -3.64 -21.52 23.17
N SER A 104 -4.10 -21.06 24.35
CA SER A 104 -3.53 -20.08 25.31
C SER A 104 -2.85 -18.80 24.80
N ALA A 105 -2.79 -18.58 23.49
CA ALA A 105 -2.11 -17.47 22.86
C ALA A 105 -3.00 -16.24 23.04
N LYS A 106 -2.72 -15.50 24.11
CA LYS A 106 -3.23 -14.15 24.30
C LYS A 106 -2.44 -13.25 23.36
N PHE A 107 -3.09 -12.80 22.29
CA PHE A 107 -2.55 -11.73 21.45
C PHE A 107 -2.83 -10.37 22.08
N SER A 108 -2.03 -9.36 21.75
CA SER A 108 -2.24 -7.98 22.22
C SER A 108 -3.48 -7.32 21.60
N PHE A 109 -3.95 -7.84 20.48
CA PHE A 109 -5.17 -7.40 19.78
C PHE A 109 -6.30 -8.42 19.91
N GLU A 110 -7.53 -7.97 19.69
CA GLU A 110 -8.71 -8.84 19.74
C GLU A 110 -8.66 -9.89 18.62
N THR A 111 -9.06 -11.13 18.92
CA THR A 111 -9.18 -12.19 17.92
C THR A 111 -10.57 -12.81 17.99
N SER A 112 -11.23 -12.96 16.85
CA SER A 112 -12.58 -13.50 16.78
C SER A 112 -12.70 -14.52 15.65
N MET A 113 -13.27 -15.67 15.95
CA MET A 113 -13.56 -16.72 14.98
C MET A 113 -14.96 -16.52 14.38
N VAL A 114 -15.04 -16.33 13.07
CA VAL A 114 -16.29 -16.01 12.38
C VAL A 114 -16.56 -16.96 11.22
N SER A 115 -17.83 -17.13 10.85
CA SER A 115 -18.20 -17.64 9.51
C SER A 115 -18.16 -16.50 8.49
N VAL A 116 -18.25 -16.83 7.20
CA VAL A 116 -18.41 -15.82 6.14
C VAL A 116 -19.67 -14.98 6.37
N GLU A 117 -20.81 -15.62 6.65
CA GLU A 117 -22.05 -14.91 7.02
C GLU A 117 -21.89 -14.03 8.27
N GLY A 118 -21.09 -14.48 9.24
CA GLY A 118 -20.80 -13.71 10.46
C GLY A 118 -19.94 -12.48 10.18
N LEU A 119 -19.04 -12.55 9.19
CA LEU A 119 -18.19 -11.44 8.77
C LEU A 119 -19.03 -10.27 8.23
N ALA A 120 -20.07 -10.54 7.44
CA ALA A 120 -20.99 -9.54 6.90
C ALA A 120 -21.75 -8.73 7.98
N LYS A 121 -21.82 -9.26 9.22
CA LYS A 121 -22.40 -8.54 10.37
C LYS A 121 -21.41 -7.55 10.99
N LEU A 122 -20.12 -7.75 10.78
CA LEU A 122 -19.03 -6.96 11.36
C LEU A 122 -18.47 -5.93 10.37
N VAL A 123 -18.41 -6.28 9.09
CA VAL A 123 -17.97 -5.43 7.98
C VAL A 123 -19.08 -5.38 6.94
N ASP A 124 -19.38 -4.18 6.42
CA ASP A 124 -20.38 -4.02 5.36
C ASP A 124 -19.97 -4.82 4.11
N PRO A 125 -20.87 -5.63 3.51
CA PRO A 125 -20.57 -6.36 2.28
C PRO A 125 -20.03 -5.49 1.13
N SER A 126 -20.40 -4.21 1.08
CA SER A 126 -19.86 -3.27 0.08
C SER A 126 -18.36 -2.99 0.25
N GLN A 127 -17.77 -3.37 1.38
CA GLN A 127 -16.37 -3.17 1.75
C GLN A 127 -15.57 -4.48 1.71
N LEU A 128 -16.21 -5.59 1.31
CA LEU A 128 -15.61 -6.92 1.21
C LEU A 128 -15.51 -7.36 -0.24
N THR A 129 -14.48 -8.13 -0.57
CA THR A 129 -14.32 -8.74 -1.90
C THR A 129 -15.28 -9.91 -2.10
N GLU A 130 -15.45 -10.34 -3.34
CA GLU A 130 -16.34 -11.46 -3.72
C GLU A 130 -16.04 -12.77 -2.96
N ASP A 131 -14.76 -13.03 -2.64
CA ASP A 131 -14.33 -14.20 -1.84
C ASP A 131 -15.02 -14.32 -0.48
N PHE A 132 -15.57 -13.20 0.02
CA PHE A 132 -16.29 -13.09 1.29
C PHE A 132 -17.75 -12.67 1.11
N GLU A 133 -18.34 -12.95 -0.06
CA GLU A 133 -19.73 -12.59 -0.40
C GLU A 133 -19.98 -11.07 -0.38
N GLY A 134 -18.94 -10.29 -0.64
CA GLY A 134 -19.03 -8.84 -0.76
C GLY A 134 -19.18 -8.35 -2.20
N SER A 135 -19.32 -7.03 -2.36
CA SER A 135 -19.50 -6.37 -3.67
C SER A 135 -18.39 -5.37 -4.00
N LEU A 136 -17.30 -5.34 -3.23
CA LEU A 136 -16.14 -4.50 -3.52
C LEU A 136 -15.35 -5.14 -4.66
N ASP A 137 -15.31 -4.46 -5.81
CA ASP A 137 -14.49 -4.90 -6.93
C ASP A 137 -13.00 -4.71 -6.63
N TYR A 138 -12.22 -5.77 -6.76
CA TYR A 138 -10.80 -5.77 -6.47
C TYR A 138 -10.04 -6.74 -7.37
N ASN A 139 -9.23 -6.17 -8.26
CA ASN A 139 -8.28 -6.91 -9.06
C ASN A 139 -6.87 -6.76 -8.50
N HIS A 140 -6.26 -7.88 -8.08
CA HIS A 140 -4.93 -7.85 -7.47
C HIS A 140 -3.82 -7.57 -8.48
N GLU A 141 -3.95 -8.03 -9.71
CA GLU A 141 -2.94 -7.81 -10.75
C GLU A 141 -2.90 -6.33 -11.13
N GLU A 142 -4.08 -5.75 -11.39
CA GLU A 142 -4.20 -4.30 -11.64
C GLU A 142 -3.71 -3.46 -10.47
N TRP A 143 -4.06 -3.85 -9.23
CA TRP A 143 -3.57 -3.16 -8.03
C TRP A 143 -2.05 -3.18 -7.95
N MET A 144 -1.41 -4.33 -8.22
CA MET A 144 0.05 -4.45 -8.21
C MET A 144 0.68 -3.59 -9.31
N GLU A 145 0.17 -3.65 -10.54
CA GLU A 145 0.68 -2.86 -11.67
C GLU A 145 0.61 -1.37 -11.37
N LEU A 146 -0.56 -0.88 -10.92
CA LEU A 146 -0.73 0.52 -10.54
C LEU A 146 0.24 0.92 -9.44
N ARG A 147 0.44 0.04 -8.45
CA ARG A 147 1.28 0.35 -7.30
C ARG A 147 2.76 0.41 -7.65
N VAL A 148 3.24 -0.47 -8.54
CA VAL A 148 4.58 -0.42 -9.11
C VAL A 148 4.79 0.87 -9.88
N SER A 149 3.89 1.21 -10.81
CA SER A 149 4.02 2.44 -11.60
C SER A 149 3.99 3.71 -10.73
N LEU A 150 3.16 3.73 -9.69
CA LEU A 150 3.14 4.84 -8.74
C LEU A 150 4.47 4.97 -7.98
N GLU A 151 5.09 3.85 -7.57
CA GLU A 151 6.36 3.87 -6.85
C GLU A 151 7.54 4.26 -7.74
N GLU A 152 7.56 3.80 -8.98
CA GLU A 152 8.54 4.22 -9.99
C GLU A 152 8.46 5.73 -10.26
N PHE A 153 7.24 6.25 -10.39
CA PHE A 153 7.00 7.69 -10.51
C PHE A 153 7.48 8.45 -9.28
N MET A 154 7.12 8.02 -8.07
CA MET A 154 7.56 8.67 -6.82
C MET A 154 9.08 8.67 -6.70
N ALA A 155 9.74 7.55 -7.01
CA ALA A 155 11.20 7.46 -6.99
C ALA A 155 11.83 8.43 -8.00
N SER A 156 11.27 8.52 -9.21
CA SER A 156 11.71 9.45 -10.25
C SER A 156 11.51 10.91 -9.85
N ALA A 157 10.40 11.23 -9.19
CA ALA A 157 10.09 12.56 -8.67
C ALA A 157 11.04 12.99 -7.55
N VAL A 158 11.30 12.10 -6.58
CA VAL A 158 12.26 12.36 -5.49
C VAL A 158 13.67 12.56 -6.05
N HIS A 159 14.08 11.73 -7.01
CA HIS A 159 15.38 11.86 -7.66
C HIS A 159 15.49 13.18 -8.46
N LEU A 160 14.45 13.58 -9.18
CA LEU A 160 14.44 14.86 -9.89
C LEU A 160 14.48 16.04 -8.92
N LEU A 161 13.73 16.00 -7.83
CA LEU A 161 13.73 17.02 -6.80
C LEU A 161 15.14 17.21 -6.21
N SER A 162 15.80 16.13 -5.79
CA SER A 162 17.17 16.18 -5.28
C SER A 162 18.14 16.81 -6.27
N ARG A 163 18.04 16.47 -7.57
CA ARG A 163 18.88 17.09 -8.61
C ARG A 163 18.60 18.57 -8.81
N LEU A 164 17.35 19.00 -8.66
CA LEU A 164 16.98 20.41 -8.76
C LEU A 164 17.47 21.20 -7.54
N GLU A 165 17.43 20.61 -6.35
CA GLU A 165 18.01 21.16 -5.12
C GLU A 165 19.53 21.36 -5.26
N ASP A 166 20.26 20.35 -5.78
CA ASP A 166 21.70 20.47 -6.07
C ASP A 166 22.01 21.60 -7.05
N LEU A 167 21.20 21.73 -8.11
CA LEU A 167 21.36 22.80 -9.11
C LEU A 167 21.06 24.18 -8.51
N GLN A 168 20.04 24.27 -7.64
CA GLN A 168 19.71 25.50 -6.93
C GLN A 168 20.86 25.94 -6.02
N GLU A 169 21.46 25.01 -5.28
CA GLU A 169 22.62 25.31 -4.43
C GLU A 169 23.79 25.87 -5.27
N LEU A 170 24.12 25.22 -6.39
CA LEU A 170 25.19 25.68 -7.28
C LEU A 170 24.90 27.08 -7.86
N LEU A 171 23.67 27.37 -8.26
CA LEU A 171 23.26 28.70 -8.75
C LEU A 171 23.24 29.77 -7.65
N SER A 172 23.09 29.37 -6.39
CA SER A 172 23.07 30.31 -5.26
C SER A 172 24.46 30.82 -4.87
N LYS A 173 25.53 30.17 -5.35
CA LYS A 173 26.93 30.56 -5.07
C LYS A 173 27.21 31.94 -5.66
N LYS A 174 27.58 32.89 -4.80
CA LYS A 174 27.98 34.25 -5.18
C LYS A 174 29.49 34.36 -5.13
N GLU A 175 30.15 33.87 -6.17
CA GLU A 175 31.59 34.02 -6.34
C GLU A 175 31.90 35.18 -7.28
N PHE A 176 32.83 36.03 -6.85
CA PHE A 176 33.34 37.12 -7.67
C PHE A 176 34.74 36.75 -8.18
N PRO A 177 34.96 36.77 -9.50
CA PRO A 177 36.27 36.45 -10.06
C PRO A 177 37.28 37.54 -9.72
N ALA A 178 38.52 37.14 -9.40
CA ALA A 178 39.62 38.08 -9.11
C ALA A 178 40.26 38.67 -10.37
N ASP A 179 40.11 38.00 -11.52
CA ASP A 179 40.69 38.40 -12.80
C ASP A 179 39.77 38.06 -13.98
N VAL A 180 40.22 38.46 -15.18
CA VAL A 180 39.49 38.25 -16.44
C VAL A 180 39.33 36.76 -16.76
N GLU A 181 40.34 35.93 -16.46
CA GLU A 181 40.31 34.51 -16.78
C GLU A 181 39.34 33.74 -15.85
N GLY A 182 39.30 34.09 -14.57
CA GLY A 182 38.29 33.64 -13.62
C GLY A 182 36.88 34.04 -14.05
N SER A 183 36.70 35.25 -14.59
CA SER A 183 35.43 35.71 -15.13
C SER A 183 34.98 34.84 -16.30
N ARG A 184 35.89 34.55 -17.24
CA ARG A 184 35.61 33.70 -18.41
C ARG A 184 35.20 32.28 -18.00
N ARG A 185 35.89 31.69 -17.02
CA ARG A 185 35.55 30.36 -16.48
C ARG A 185 34.19 30.32 -15.79
N LEU A 186 33.88 31.30 -14.92
CA LEU A 186 32.58 31.35 -14.24
C LEU A 186 31.42 31.50 -15.23
N ILE A 187 31.59 32.29 -16.30
CA ILE A 187 30.59 32.41 -17.37
C ILE A 187 30.33 31.06 -18.06
N GLU A 188 31.39 30.30 -18.35
CA GLU A 188 31.27 28.97 -18.96
C GLU A 188 30.56 27.99 -18.02
N GLU A 189 30.95 27.94 -16.74
CA GLU A 189 30.28 27.11 -15.73
C GLU A 189 28.80 27.46 -15.58
N HIS A 190 28.46 28.76 -15.52
CA HIS A 190 27.07 29.22 -15.45
C HIS A 190 26.28 28.87 -16.72
N THR A 191 26.93 28.91 -17.89
CA THR A 191 26.34 28.47 -19.16
C THR A 191 26.05 26.97 -19.16
N GLN A 192 26.94 26.16 -18.59
CA GLN A 192 26.73 24.72 -18.44
C GLN A 192 25.62 24.41 -17.43
N LEU A 193 25.56 25.11 -16.30
CA LEU A 193 24.48 24.99 -15.32
C LEU A 193 23.12 25.33 -15.95
N LYS A 194 23.03 26.44 -16.70
CA LYS A 194 21.83 26.80 -17.46
C LYS A 194 21.38 25.67 -18.40
N LYS A 195 22.32 25.06 -19.14
CA LYS A 195 22.01 23.91 -20.01
C LYS A 195 21.50 22.71 -19.24
N LYS A 196 22.03 22.42 -18.03
CA LYS A 196 21.56 21.31 -17.18
C LYS A 196 20.13 21.55 -16.68
N VAL A 197 19.84 22.77 -16.22
CA VAL A 197 18.50 23.17 -15.76
C VAL A 197 17.47 23.03 -16.88
N LEU A 198 17.77 23.55 -18.07
CA LEU A 198 16.86 23.48 -19.23
C LEU A 198 16.66 22.07 -19.79
N LYS A 199 17.50 21.11 -19.38
CA LYS A 199 17.41 19.70 -19.78
C LYS A 199 16.86 18.81 -18.66
N ALA A 200 16.44 19.38 -17.53
CA ALA A 200 15.78 18.62 -16.49
C ALA A 200 14.46 18.05 -17.05
N PRO A 201 14.18 16.75 -16.91
CA PRO A 201 13.01 16.09 -17.51
C PRO A 201 11.72 16.36 -16.74
N VAL A 202 11.43 17.63 -16.46
CA VAL A 202 10.27 18.04 -15.64
C VAL A 202 8.97 17.74 -16.37
N GLU A 203 8.90 18.03 -17.67
CA GLU A 203 7.71 17.82 -18.49
C GLU A 203 7.41 16.34 -18.74
N GLU A 204 8.45 15.52 -18.88
CA GLU A 204 8.31 14.07 -19.03
C GLU A 204 7.71 13.45 -17.76
N LEU A 205 8.24 13.85 -16.61
CA LEU A 205 7.75 13.40 -15.30
C LEU A 205 6.31 13.89 -15.05
N ASP A 206 5.99 15.14 -15.37
CA ASP A 206 4.62 15.67 -15.27
C ASP A 206 3.66 14.85 -16.15
N GLY A 207 4.05 14.55 -17.39
CA GLY A 207 3.25 13.70 -18.27
C GLY A 207 3.01 12.29 -17.72
N GLU A 208 4.00 11.70 -17.05
CA GLU A 208 3.84 10.42 -16.34
C GLU A 208 2.87 10.52 -15.18
N GLY A 209 3.01 11.54 -14.34
CA GLY A 209 2.12 11.81 -13.22
C GLY A 209 0.67 12.02 -13.67
N GLN A 210 0.45 12.75 -14.77
CA GLN A 210 -0.89 12.95 -15.34
C GLN A 210 -1.52 11.64 -15.85
N ARG A 211 -0.75 10.76 -16.49
CA ARG A 211 -1.24 9.44 -16.92
C ARG A 211 -1.64 8.59 -15.72
N LEU A 212 -0.80 8.54 -14.68
CA LEU A 212 -1.10 7.81 -13.45
C LEU A 212 -2.35 8.35 -12.76
N LEU A 213 -2.47 9.67 -12.66
CA LEU A 213 -3.64 10.32 -12.07
C LEU A 213 -4.92 10.02 -12.87
N GLN A 214 -4.84 9.98 -14.19
CA GLN A 214 -5.97 9.59 -15.04
C GLN A 214 -6.37 8.14 -14.80
N CYS A 215 -5.41 7.22 -14.69
CA CYS A 215 -5.69 5.81 -14.36
C CYS A 215 -6.41 5.70 -13.01
N ILE A 216 -5.95 6.42 -11.98
CA ILE A 216 -6.59 6.42 -10.66
C ILE A 216 -8.02 6.98 -10.73
N ARG A 217 -8.23 8.11 -11.41
CA ARG A 217 -9.55 8.77 -11.48
C ARG A 217 -10.57 8.03 -12.34
N SER A 218 -10.13 7.37 -13.40
CA SER A 218 -11.02 6.61 -14.29
C SER A 218 -11.62 5.37 -13.60
N SER A 219 -11.12 5.03 -12.41
CA SER A 219 -11.73 4.03 -11.55
C SER A 219 -13.02 4.48 -10.86
N ASP A 220 -13.22 5.78 -10.63
CA ASP A 220 -14.32 6.29 -9.80
C ASP A 220 -15.65 6.46 -10.58
N GLY A 221 -15.70 6.12 -11.87
CA GLY A 221 -16.93 6.23 -12.62
C GLY A 221 -16.88 5.74 -14.07
N PHE A 222 -17.94 5.00 -14.41
CA PHE A 222 -18.42 4.66 -15.76
C PHE A 222 -17.95 3.32 -16.34
N SER A 223 -18.92 2.40 -16.41
CA SER A 223 -18.92 1.19 -17.23
C SER A 223 -18.42 1.46 -18.65
N GLY A 224 -17.37 0.76 -19.08
CA GLY A 224 -17.07 0.55 -20.49
C GLY A 224 -15.58 0.65 -20.86
N ARG A 225 -14.93 -0.53 -20.89
CA ARG A 225 -13.62 -0.85 -21.49
C ARG A 225 -12.35 -0.38 -20.76
N ASN A 226 -11.60 -1.39 -20.30
CA ASN A 226 -10.18 -1.37 -19.92
C ASN A 226 -9.73 -0.18 -19.06
N CYS A 227 -10.20 -0.09 -17.81
CA CYS A 227 -9.61 0.80 -16.81
C CYS A 227 -9.69 0.18 -15.40
N ILE A 228 -8.63 0.43 -14.63
CA ILE A 228 -8.19 -0.17 -13.35
C ILE A 228 -9.10 0.21 -12.17
N SER A 229 -9.41 -0.74 -11.29
CA SER A 229 -10.13 -0.49 -10.01
C SER A 229 -9.19 0.06 -8.91
N GLY A 230 -9.22 1.38 -8.70
CA GLY A 230 -8.72 2.10 -7.55
C GLY A 230 -9.82 2.32 -6.51
N SER A 231 -9.72 1.63 -5.37
CA SER A 231 -10.56 1.87 -4.21
C SER A 231 -10.08 3.09 -3.39
N ALA A 232 -10.86 3.47 -2.36
CA ALA A 232 -10.77 4.67 -1.53
C ALA A 232 -9.38 5.04 -0.97
N ASP A 233 -8.38 4.17 -1.05
CA ASP A 233 -6.99 4.47 -0.66
C ASP A 233 -6.26 5.36 -1.67
N PHE A 234 -6.57 5.29 -2.97
CA PHE A 234 -5.84 6.08 -3.97
C PHE A 234 -6.24 7.56 -4.03
N GLN A 235 -7.44 7.91 -3.54
CA GLN A 235 -7.84 9.31 -3.38
C GLN A 235 -6.95 10.07 -2.40
N SER A 236 -6.29 9.35 -1.48
CA SER A 236 -5.35 9.92 -0.50
C SER A 236 -3.90 10.01 -0.98
N LEU A 237 -3.57 9.33 -2.09
CA LEU A 237 -2.23 9.33 -2.69
C LEU A 237 -2.01 10.51 -3.65
N VAL A 238 -3.03 11.34 -3.89
CA VAL A 238 -2.88 12.61 -4.61
C VAL A 238 -2.06 13.55 -3.73
N PRO A 239 -0.83 13.93 -4.11
CA PRO A 239 -0.06 14.90 -3.35
C PRO A 239 -0.85 16.21 -3.32
N LYS A 240 -1.21 16.67 -2.12
CA LYS A 240 -1.67 18.05 -1.95
C LYS A 240 -0.44 18.93 -2.05
N VAL A 241 -0.22 19.52 -3.22
CA VAL A 241 0.75 20.60 -3.37
C VAL A 241 0.25 21.76 -2.50
N ALA A 242 1.03 22.10 -1.46
CA ALA A 242 0.79 23.25 -0.60
C ALA A 242 1.26 24.54 -1.27
#